data_AF-A0A497K3J4-F1
#
_entry.id   AF-A0A497K3J4-F1
#
_cell.length_a   1.000
_cell.length_b   1.000
_cell.length_c   1.000
_cell.angle_alpha   90.00
_cell.angle_beta   90.00
_cell.angle_gamma   90.00
#
_symmetry.space_group_name_H-M   'P 1'
#
loop_
_entity.id
_entity.type
_entity.pdbx_description
1 polymer ?
#
loop_
_entity_poly.entity_id
_entity_poly.type
_entity_poly.pdbx_seq_one_letter_code
_entity_poly.pdbx_strand_id
1 'polypeptide(L)' 'MIVLKIGGDIVEKGMNRNLSDDIKETLKRDSMVIVHGGGDEVTRVAEKIGKKQVFIT' A
#
# COMPACT_ATOMS: atom_id res chain seq x y z
N MET A 1 5.33 19.33 -1.87
CA MET A 1 4.17 18.44 -1.61
C MET A 1 4.28 17.21 -2.49
N ILE A 2 4.40 16.04 -1.89
CA ILE A 2 4.65 14.76 -2.56
C ILE A 2 3.45 13.83 -2.36
N VAL A 3 3.09 13.05 -3.39
CA VAL A 3 2.10 11.96 -3.26
C VAL A 3 2.82 10.64 -3.49
N LEU A 4 2.87 9.79 -2.46
CA LEU A 4 3.52 8.48 -2.50
C LEU A 4 2.48 7.36 -2.58
N LYS A 5 2.45 6.63 -3.70
CA LYS A 5 1.62 5.43 -3.85
C LYS A 5 2.40 4.18 -3.45
N ILE A 6 1.96 3.51 -2.39
CA ILE A 6 2.54 2.26 -1.89
C ILE A 6 1.73 1.07 -2.43
N GLY A 7 2.42 0.04 -2.94
CA GLY A 7 1.80 -1.23 -3.36
C GLY A 7 1.20 -2.00 -2.19
N GLY A 8 0.16 -2.82 -2.42
CA GLY A 8 -0.49 -3.62 -1.37
C GLY A 8 0.49 -4.57 -0.68
N ASP A 9 1.37 -5.21 -1.44
CA ASP A 9 2.44 -6.09 -0.93
C ASP A 9 3.36 -5.44 0.09
N ILE A 10 3.70 -4.17 -0.12
CA ILE A 10 4.60 -3.45 0.80
C ILE A 10 3.87 -3.18 2.13
N VAL A 11 2.56 -2.95 2.07
CA VAL A 11 1.73 -2.82 3.28
C VAL A 11 1.61 -4.17 4.00
N GLU A 12 1.36 -5.25 3.25
CA GLU A 12 1.21 -6.59 3.82
C GLU A 12 2.52 -7.12 4.45
N LYS A 13 3.64 -7.01 3.73
CA LYS A 13 4.96 -7.50 4.16
C LYS A 13 5.63 -6.57 5.17
N GLY A 14 5.09 -5.36 5.35
CA GLY A 14 5.68 -4.29 6.12
C GLY A 14 6.70 -3.47 5.33
N MET A 15 6.75 -2.17 5.60
CA MET A 15 7.74 -1.28 5.00
C MET A 15 9.14 -1.63 5.53
N ASN A 16 10.09 -1.80 4.61
CA ASN A 16 11.48 -1.99 5.00
C ASN A 16 12.04 -0.72 5.66
N ARG A 17 13.15 -0.91 6.39
CA ARG A 17 13.79 0.18 7.15
C ARG A 17 14.22 1.34 6.26
N ASN A 18 14.76 1.06 5.08
CA ASN A 18 15.25 2.08 4.15
C ASN A 18 14.11 3.01 3.69
N LEU A 19 12.99 2.44 3.22
CA LEU A 19 11.82 3.23 2.80
C LEU A 19 11.24 4.04 3.97
N SER A 20 11.22 3.46 5.17
CA SER A 20 10.73 4.15 6.36
C SER A 20 11.64 5.33 6.75
N ASP A 21 12.96 5.16 6.62
CA ASP A 21 13.95 6.21 6.89
C ASP A 21 13.89 7.32 5.81
N ASP A 22 13.74 6.96 4.54
CA ASP A 22 13.57 7.92 3.44
C ASP A 22 12.30 8.76 3.60
N ILE A 23 11.17 8.14 3.97
CA ILE A 23 9.92 8.86 4.26
C ILE A 23 10.14 9.83 5.43
N LYS A 24 10.80 9.37 6.51
CA LYS A 24 11.08 10.23 7.68
C LYS A 24 11.95 11.42 7.32
N GLU A 25 13.01 11.25 6.53
CA GLU A 25 13.87 12.36 6.11
C GLU A 25 13.15 13.31 5.15
N THR A 26 12.33 12.78 4.24
CA THR A 26 11.54 13.60 3.31
C THR A 26 10.53 14.48 4.06
N LEU A 27 9.85 13.92 5.06
CA LEU A 27 8.86 14.63 5.89
C LEU A 27 9.45 15.80 6.69
N LYS A 28 10.77 15.89 6.85
CA LYS A 28 11.42 17.05 7.49
C LYS A 28 11.42 18.30 6.60
N ARG A 29 11.25 18.13 5.28
CA ARG A 29 11.40 19.21 4.28
C ARG A 29 10.13 19.41 3.45
N ASP A 30 9.38 18.34 3.21
CA ASP A 30 8.19 18.32 2.37
C ASP A 30 7.00 17.68 3.08
N SER A 31 5.80 18.17 2.78
CA SER A 31 4.57 17.46 3.11
C SER A 31 4.36 16.27 2.16
N MET A 32 3.85 15.16 2.69
CA MET A 32 3.58 13.95 1.92
C MET A 32 2.15 13.44 2.16
N VAL A 33 1.47 13.06 1.08
CA VAL A 33 0.23 12.28 1.10
C VAL A 33 0.59 10.85 0.73
N ILE A 34 0.24 9.90 1.59
CA ILE A 34 0.48 8.48 1.35
C ILE A 34 -0.84 7.83 0.90
N VAL A 35 -0.79 7.13 -0.22
CA VAL A 35 -1.89 6.32 -0.76
C VAL A 35 -1.40 4.88 -0.83
N HIS A 36 -2.24 3.88 -0.53
CA HIS A 36 -1.84 2.48 -0.60
C HIS A 36 -2.77 1.62 -1.46
N GLY A 37 -2.30 0.43 -1.83
CA GLY A 37 -3.11 -0.62 -2.45
C GLY A 37 -3.53 -1.67 -1.44
N GLY A 38 -4.17 -2.74 -1.91
CA GLY A 38 -4.57 -3.88 -1.07
C GLY A 38 -5.42 -4.92 -1.82
N GLY A 39 -5.25 -5.01 -3.15
CA GLY A 39 -6.10 -5.86 -3.99
C GLY A 39 -6.02 -7.35 -3.61
N ASP A 40 -4.83 -7.83 -3.26
CA ASP A 40 -4.60 -9.21 -2.84
C ASP A 40 -5.33 -9.52 -1.54
N GLU A 41 -5.26 -8.63 -0.54
CA GLU A 41 -5.99 -8.79 0.72
C GLU A 41 -7.50 -8.72 0.51
N VAL A 42 -7.98 -7.79 -0.33
CA VAL A 42 -9.40 -7.72 -0.73
C VAL A 42 -9.84 -9.02 -1.38
N THR A 43 -9.03 -9.58 -2.28
CA THR A 43 -9.30 -10.86 -2.96
C THR A 43 -9.35 -11.99 -1.94
N ARG A 44 -8.35 -12.10 -1.06
CA ARG A 44 -8.26 -13.12 -0.02
C ARG A 44 -9.45 -13.09 0.93
N VAL A 45 -9.88 -11.91 1.37
CA VAL A 45 -11.05 -11.76 2.25
C VAL A 45 -12.34 -12.13 1.52
N ALA A 46 -12.50 -11.67 0.28
CA ALA A 46 -13.68 -11.95 -0.50
C ALA A 46 -13.85 -13.46 -0.79
N GLU A 47 -12.75 -14.17 -1.08
CA GLU A 47 -12.78 -15.62 -1.26
C GLU A 47 -13.19 -16.36 0.02
N LYS A 48 -12.71 -15.91 1.21
CA LYS A 48 -13.11 -16.49 2.51
C LYS A 48 -14.60 -16.37 2.80
N ILE A 49 -15.30 -15.39 2.22
CA ILE A 49 -16.75 -15.21 2.35
C ILE A 49 -17.54 -15.76 1.15
N GLY A 50 -16.90 -16.57 0.29
CA GLY A 50 -17.54 -17.18 -0.87
C GLY A 50 -17.78 -16.22 -2.04
N LYS A 51 -17.14 -15.03 -2.04
CA LYS A 51 -17.26 -14.02 -3.10
C LYS A 51 -15.94 -13.91 -3.87
N LYS A 52 -15.81 -14.65 -4.97
CA LYS A 52 -14.64 -14.51 -5.87
C LYS A 52 -14.66 -13.15 -6.58
N GLN A 53 -13.48 -12.51 -6.66
CA GLN A 53 -13.28 -11.28 -7.42
C GLN A 53 -13.29 -11.57 -8.93
N VAL A 54 -13.84 -10.65 -9.71
CA VAL A 54 -13.87 -10.73 -11.17
C VAL A 54 -13.19 -9.49 -11.71
N PHE A 55 -12.12 -9.69 -12.49
CA PHE A 55 -11.43 -8.63 -13.20
C PHE A 55 -11.99 -8.57 -14.61
N ILE A 56 -12.57 -7.42 -14.98
CA ILE A 56 -13.05 -7.18 -16.34
C ILE A 56 -11.90 -6.56 -17.13
N THR A 57 -11.51 -7.24 -18.20
CA THR A 57 -10.47 -6.81 -19.16
C THR A 57 -11.07 -6.24 -20.41
#